data_AF-A0A0M0KQS3-F1
#
_entry.id   AF-A0A0M0KQS3-F1
#
_cell.length_a   1.000
_cell.length_b   1.000
_cell.length_c   1.000
_cell.angle_alpha   90.00
_cell.angle_beta   90.00
_cell.angle_gamma   90.00
#
_symmetry.space_group_name_H-M   'P 1'
#
loop_
_entity.id
_entity.type
_entity.pdbx_description
1 polymer ?
#
loop_
_entity_poly.entity_id
_entity_poly.type
_entity_poly.pdbx_seq_one_letter_code
_entity_poly.pdbx_strand_id
1 'polypeptide(L)'
;MSISEQFWESSLEELKKGYKEEPTYYICLLCSKAVEKGVIYPHQSVLYEAERYMRAHIEESHGSVFDYLIGLDKKLTGLTDHQNRLLRLFYEGKSDQEVQKETGIGSASTIRHHRFALKEKERQAKLLLTMMELLKERDEHAPAFVPVHQQAKMIDERYNFTVEEKEKVVAKYLPDGLEGKLNKFPLKEKQRLILLTEISKIFDSNKVYTEQEVKQGLKRLYEDDVLLRRYLIEYGFLDREADGSKYWVKK
;
A
#
# COMPACT_ATOMS: atom_id res chain seq x y z
N MET A 1 -3.30 -10.83 8.23
CA MET A 1 -3.84 -9.61 7.61
C MET A 1 -2.94 -9.21 6.46
N SER A 2 -3.51 -8.74 5.36
CA SER A 2 -2.73 -8.26 4.23
C SER A 2 -1.99 -6.95 4.57
N ILE A 3 -0.91 -6.65 3.85
CA ILE A 3 -0.13 -5.39 3.97
C ILE A 3 -1.06 -4.17 3.96
N SER A 4 -2.04 -4.20 3.05
CA SER A 4 -3.07 -3.17 2.90
C SER A 4 -3.89 -3.00 4.18
N GLU A 5 -4.45 -4.09 4.71
CA GLU A 5 -5.29 -4.05 5.93
C GLU A 5 -4.53 -3.44 7.11
N GLN A 6 -3.29 -3.88 7.35
CA GLN A 6 -2.48 -3.35 8.46
C GLN A 6 -2.21 -1.86 8.31
N PHE A 7 -1.91 -1.38 7.10
CA PHE A 7 -1.68 0.04 6.87
C PHE A 7 -2.94 0.88 7.13
N TRP A 8 -4.10 0.46 6.63
CA TRP A 8 -5.34 1.26 6.76
C TRP A 8 -5.96 1.23 8.15
N GLU A 9 -5.69 0.20 8.94
CA GLU A 9 -6.17 0.10 10.33
C GLU A 9 -5.18 0.68 11.35
N SER A 10 -3.97 1.03 10.93
CA SER A 10 -2.97 1.63 11.82
C SER A 10 -3.37 3.03 12.28
N SER A 11 -3.04 3.33 13.53
CA SER A 11 -3.22 4.65 14.10
C SER A 11 -2.33 5.70 13.42
N LEU A 12 -2.68 6.98 13.56
CA LEU A 12 -1.88 8.07 13.02
C LEU A 12 -0.42 8.05 13.52
N GLU A 13 -0.19 7.66 14.77
CA GLU A 13 1.17 7.59 15.33
C GLU A 13 1.98 6.42 14.77
N GLU A 14 1.35 5.26 14.54
CA GLU A 14 2.00 4.12 13.86
C GLU A 14 2.31 4.47 12.40
N LEU A 15 1.38 5.12 11.70
CA LEU A 15 1.59 5.60 10.33
C LEU A 15 2.75 6.57 10.24
N LYS A 16 2.87 7.53 11.17
CA LYS A 16 4.00 8.48 11.22
C LYS A 16 5.35 7.80 11.48
N LYS A 17 5.36 6.74 12.29
CA LYS A 17 6.58 5.93 12.53
C LYS A 17 6.90 5.01 11.35
N GLY A 18 5.89 4.62 10.56
CA GLY A 18 6.02 3.72 9.43
C GLY A 18 6.08 2.23 9.80
N TYR A 19 5.86 1.89 11.08
CA TYR A 19 5.79 0.51 11.55
C TYR A 19 4.78 0.37 12.69
N LYS A 20 4.22 -0.84 12.80
CA LYS A 20 3.37 -1.29 13.90
C LYS A 20 4.18 -2.17 14.84
N GLU A 21 3.94 -2.02 16.13
CA GLU A 21 4.55 -2.85 17.17
C GLU A 21 3.58 -3.95 17.59
N GLU A 22 3.98 -5.20 17.41
CA GLU A 22 3.29 -6.39 17.89
C GLU A 22 4.05 -6.98 19.09
N PRO A 23 3.50 -7.92 19.87
CA PRO A 23 4.16 -8.47 21.06
C PRO A 23 5.57 -9.01 20.79
N THR A 24 5.77 -9.67 19.64
CA THR A 24 7.02 -10.36 19.28
C THR A 24 7.75 -9.73 18.09
N TYR A 25 7.11 -8.84 17.33
CA TYR A 25 7.68 -8.28 16.10
C TYR A 25 7.43 -6.77 15.98
N TYR A 26 8.29 -6.08 15.23
CA TYR A 26 7.97 -4.83 14.55
C TYR A 26 7.63 -5.14 13.09
N ILE A 27 6.52 -4.60 12.59
CA ILE A 27 6.07 -4.81 11.22
C ILE A 27 6.08 -3.48 10.48
N CYS A 28 6.86 -3.40 9.39
CA CYS A 28 6.88 -2.23 8.52
C CYS A 28 5.52 -2.06 7.81
N LEU A 29 4.86 -0.92 7.97
CA LEU A 29 3.56 -0.63 7.33
C LEU A 29 3.69 -0.28 5.84
N LEU A 30 4.91 -0.08 5.37
CA LEU A 30 5.21 0.31 3.99
C LEU A 30 5.51 -0.89 3.10
N CYS A 31 5.92 -2.03 3.69
CA CYS A 31 6.28 -3.22 2.89
C CYS A 31 6.09 -4.58 3.59
N SER A 32 5.57 -4.58 4.83
CA SER A 32 5.34 -5.75 5.68
C SER A 32 6.57 -6.57 6.05
N LYS A 33 7.77 -6.00 5.96
CA LYS A 33 8.94 -6.62 6.59
C LYS A 33 8.71 -6.74 8.10
N ALA A 34 8.85 -7.94 8.63
CA ALA A 34 8.80 -8.22 10.06
C ALA A 34 10.21 -8.31 10.65
N VAL A 35 10.38 -7.73 11.83
CA VAL A 35 11.64 -7.72 12.59
C VAL A 35 11.34 -8.23 13.98
N GLU A 36 11.94 -9.35 14.38
CA GLU A 36 11.68 -10.02 15.65
C GLU A 36 12.35 -9.28 16.81
N LYS A 37 11.62 -9.12 17.92
CA LYS A 37 12.14 -8.50 19.14
C LYS A 37 13.12 -9.41 19.86
N GLY A 38 14.10 -8.81 20.54
CA GLY A 38 15.14 -9.57 21.26
C GLY A 38 16.26 -10.11 20.36
N VAL A 39 16.12 -9.98 19.04
CA VAL A 39 17.19 -10.28 18.06
C VAL A 39 18.00 -9.02 17.79
N ILE A 40 19.32 -9.20 17.70
CA ILE A 40 20.26 -8.15 17.28
C ILE A 40 20.52 -8.32 15.78
N TYR A 41 20.24 -7.27 15.02
CA TYR A 41 20.35 -7.27 13.57
C TYR A 41 21.66 -6.61 13.15
N PRO A 42 22.55 -7.33 12.44
CA PRO A 42 23.71 -6.72 11.81
C PRO A 42 23.24 -5.89 10.62
N HIS A 43 23.66 -4.63 10.57
CA HIS A 43 23.37 -3.74 9.46
C HIS A 43 24.57 -2.85 9.17
N GLN A 44 25.11 -2.98 7.96
CA GLN A 44 26.41 -2.43 7.59
C GLN A 44 27.52 -2.91 8.55
N SER A 45 28.09 -2.01 9.35
CA SER A 45 29.15 -2.30 10.34
C SER A 45 28.67 -2.21 11.79
N VAL A 46 27.37 -1.99 12.01
CA VAL A 46 26.78 -1.75 13.33
C VAL A 46 25.75 -2.83 13.64
N LEU A 47 25.67 -3.21 14.92
CA LEU A 47 24.64 -4.10 15.44
C LEU A 47 23.50 -3.26 16.01
N TYR A 48 22.28 -3.50 15.54
CA TYR A 48 21.10 -2.77 15.98
C TYR A 48 20.13 -3.67 16.74
N GLU A 49 19.51 -3.11 17.77
CA GLU A 49 18.29 -3.68 18.34
C GLU A 49 17.12 -3.59 17.33
N ALA A 50 16.17 -4.51 17.45
CA ALA A 50 15.04 -4.68 16.53
C ALA A 50 14.32 -3.38 16.15
N GLU A 51 13.99 -2.51 17.11
CA GLU A 51 13.29 -1.25 16.83
C GLU A 51 14.16 -0.29 16.00
N ARG A 52 15.43 -0.15 16.37
CA ARG A 52 16.37 0.73 15.67
C ARG A 52 16.66 0.22 14.27
N TYR A 53 16.76 -1.10 14.10
CA TYR A 53 16.88 -1.74 12.79
C TYR A 53 15.64 -1.49 11.92
N MET A 54 14.43 -1.52 12.50
CA MET A 54 13.21 -1.18 11.75
C MET A 54 13.25 0.26 11.22
N ARG A 55 13.72 1.22 12.02
CA ARG A 55 13.87 2.61 11.56
C ARG A 55 14.91 2.73 10.44
N ALA A 56 16.07 2.07 10.58
CA ALA A 56 17.09 2.03 9.54
C ALA A 56 16.57 1.39 8.25
N HIS A 57 15.78 0.32 8.35
CA HIS A 57 15.11 -0.30 7.21
C HIS A 57 14.18 0.70 6.49
N ILE A 58 13.39 1.48 7.23
CA ILE A 58 12.51 2.49 6.62
C ILE A 58 13.32 3.56 5.88
N GLU A 59 14.38 4.06 6.50
CA GLU A 59 15.26 5.07 5.90
C GLU A 59 15.91 4.58 4.60
N GLU A 60 16.41 3.34 4.58
CA GLU A 60 17.11 2.81 3.40
C GLU A 60 16.20 2.26 2.31
N SER A 61 15.12 1.59 2.69
CA SER A 61 14.23 0.93 1.73
C SER A 61 13.14 1.85 1.19
N HIS A 62 12.73 2.85 1.98
CA HIS A 62 11.60 3.74 1.66
C HIS A 62 11.97 5.23 1.67
N GLY A 63 13.23 5.57 2.01
CA GLY A 63 13.71 6.95 2.15
C GLY A 63 13.23 7.59 3.44
N SER A 64 11.94 7.91 3.50
CA SER A 64 11.25 8.32 4.72
C SER A 64 9.79 7.93 4.64
N VAL A 65 9.10 7.93 5.79
CA VAL A 65 7.64 7.74 5.81
C VAL A 65 6.94 8.80 4.95
N PHE A 66 7.42 10.04 4.99
CA PHE A 66 6.87 11.11 4.18
C PHE A 66 7.06 10.84 2.68
N ASP A 67 8.28 10.46 2.26
CA ASP A 67 8.60 10.18 0.86
C ASP A 67 7.79 9.02 0.30
N TYR A 68 7.54 8.00 1.11
CA TYR A 68 6.65 6.90 0.75
C TYR A 68 5.21 7.39 0.58
N LEU A 69 4.63 8.06 1.60
CA LEU A 69 3.23 8.51 1.57
C LEU A 69 2.95 9.47 0.41
N ILE A 70 3.88 10.37 0.12
CA ILE A 70 3.77 11.35 -0.97
C ILE A 70 4.10 10.75 -2.35
N GLY A 71 4.58 9.51 -2.40
CA GLY A 71 4.74 8.70 -3.60
C GLY A 71 3.51 7.85 -3.95
N LEU A 72 2.53 7.74 -3.05
CA LEU A 72 1.29 7.00 -3.28
C LEU A 72 0.44 7.65 -4.39
N ASP A 73 -0.40 6.83 -5.04
CA ASP A 73 -1.28 7.31 -6.12
C ASP A 73 -2.17 8.46 -5.66
N LYS A 74 -2.39 9.45 -6.53
CA LYS A 74 -3.23 10.62 -6.23
C LYS A 74 -4.67 10.27 -5.84
N LYS A 75 -5.18 9.11 -6.27
CA LYS A 75 -6.50 8.62 -5.87
C LYS A 75 -6.52 8.09 -4.43
N LEU A 76 -5.36 7.72 -3.87
CA LEU A 76 -5.23 7.39 -2.44
C LEU A 76 -5.03 8.64 -1.59
N THR A 77 -4.11 9.51 -2.00
CA THR A 77 -3.74 10.70 -1.20
C THR A 77 -4.74 11.85 -1.35
N GLY A 78 -5.51 11.87 -2.44
CA GLY A 78 -6.37 13.00 -2.80
C GLY A 78 -5.60 14.28 -3.10
N LEU A 79 -4.29 14.18 -3.41
CA LEU A 79 -3.41 15.30 -3.71
C LEU A 79 -3.16 15.40 -5.22
N THR A 80 -3.22 16.62 -5.76
CA THR A 80 -2.81 16.86 -7.15
C THR A 80 -1.29 16.79 -7.27
N ASP A 81 -0.78 16.56 -8.49
CA ASP A 81 0.67 16.53 -8.75
C ASP A 81 1.35 17.83 -8.30
N HIS A 82 0.64 18.95 -8.47
CA HIS A 82 1.09 20.24 -7.99
C HIS A 82 1.17 20.33 -6.45
N GLN A 83 0.14 19.85 -5.74
CA GLN A 83 0.12 19.81 -4.28
C GLN A 83 1.22 18.89 -3.73
N ASN A 84 1.43 17.72 -4.35
CA ASN A 84 2.52 16.81 -4.02
C ASN A 84 3.88 17.50 -4.17
N ARG A 85 4.14 18.18 -5.29
CA ARG A 85 5.40 18.91 -5.48
C ARG A 85 5.62 19.98 -4.40
N LEU A 86 4.59 20.76 -4.07
CA LEU A 86 4.69 21.77 -3.02
C LEU A 86 4.99 21.18 -1.64
N LEU A 87 4.29 20.09 -1.27
CA LEU A 87 4.50 19.42 0.01
C LEU A 87 5.92 18.86 0.16
N ARG A 88 6.53 18.31 -0.91
CA ARG A 88 7.95 17.88 -0.90
C ARG A 88 8.88 19.04 -0.54
N LEU A 89 8.74 20.17 -1.21
CA LEU A 89 9.56 21.36 -0.95
C LEU A 89 9.35 21.91 0.47
N PHE A 90 8.12 21.84 0.98
CA PHE A 90 7.83 22.24 2.36
C PHE A 90 8.45 21.29 3.39
N TYR A 91 8.47 19.99 3.10
CA TYR A 91 9.10 18.98 3.95
C TYR A 91 10.62 19.12 3.99
N GLU A 92 11.25 19.52 2.87
CA GLU A 92 12.66 19.90 2.81
C GLU A 92 13.01 21.18 3.60
N GLY A 93 12.01 21.87 4.17
CA GLY A 93 12.21 23.08 4.98
C GLY A 93 12.41 24.36 4.18
N LYS A 94 12.14 24.34 2.86
CA LYS A 94 12.33 25.51 1.99
C LYS A 94 11.38 26.66 2.34
N SER A 95 11.91 27.87 2.26
CA SER A 95 11.17 29.13 2.45
C SER A 95 10.22 29.42 1.28
N ASP A 96 9.28 30.34 1.47
CA ASP A 96 8.33 30.73 0.42
C ASP A 96 9.03 31.27 -0.84
N GLN A 97 10.17 31.95 -0.68
CA GLN A 97 10.95 32.48 -1.81
C GLN A 97 11.69 31.38 -2.58
N GLU A 98 12.24 30.39 -1.88
CA GLU A 98 12.92 29.24 -2.52
C GLU A 98 11.91 28.38 -3.28
N VAL A 99 10.77 28.08 -2.64
CA VAL A 99 9.68 27.34 -3.27
C VAL A 99 9.16 28.08 -4.51
N GLN A 100 8.99 29.41 -4.43
CA GLN A 100 8.59 30.22 -5.58
C GLN A 100 9.56 30.05 -6.75
N LYS A 101 10.88 30.19 -6.48
CA LYS A 101 11.92 30.06 -7.51
C LYS A 101 11.91 28.68 -8.16
N GLU A 102 11.77 27.63 -7.37
CA GLU A 102 11.82 26.25 -7.88
C GLU A 102 10.56 25.82 -8.61
N THR A 103 9.39 26.29 -8.18
CA THR A 103 8.11 25.95 -8.80
C THR A 103 7.79 26.82 -10.01
N GLY A 104 8.47 27.97 -10.18
CA GLY A 104 8.16 28.95 -11.21
C GLY A 104 6.85 29.71 -10.97
N ILE A 105 6.29 29.64 -9.76
CA ILE A 105 5.08 30.37 -9.39
C ILE A 105 5.39 31.87 -9.33
N GLY A 106 4.47 32.71 -9.82
CA GLY A 106 4.71 34.15 -10.01
C GLY A 106 4.98 34.96 -8.74
N SER A 107 4.58 34.50 -7.54
CA SER A 107 4.82 35.24 -6.30
C SER A 107 4.95 34.35 -5.05
N ALA A 108 5.77 34.78 -4.09
CA ALA A 108 5.85 34.17 -2.75
C ALA A 108 4.51 34.22 -2.00
N SER A 109 3.69 35.24 -2.25
CA SER A 109 2.33 35.35 -1.70
C SER A 109 1.43 34.20 -2.13
N THR A 110 1.58 33.72 -3.37
CA THR A 110 0.87 32.55 -3.87
C THR A 110 1.30 31.27 -3.14
N ILE A 111 2.60 31.12 -2.83
CA ILE A 111 3.09 29.99 -2.03
C ILE A 111 2.48 29.99 -0.62
N ARG A 112 2.42 31.16 0.02
CA ARG A 112 1.78 31.33 1.31
C ARG A 112 0.30 30.94 1.28
N HIS A 113 -0.41 31.32 0.23
CA HIS A 113 -1.80 30.91 0.02
C HIS A 113 -1.93 29.38 -0.13
N HIS A 114 -1.04 28.72 -0.88
CA HIS A 114 -1.01 27.25 -0.96
C HIS A 114 -0.77 26.59 0.40
N ARG A 115 0.18 27.10 1.21
CA ARG A 115 0.40 26.59 2.58
C ARG A 115 -0.86 26.72 3.44
N PHE A 116 -1.51 27.88 3.39
CA PHE A 116 -2.75 28.13 4.12
C PHE A 116 -3.85 27.15 3.70
N ALA A 117 -4.08 26.98 2.40
CA ALA A 117 -5.09 26.06 1.88
C ALA A 117 -4.81 24.60 2.27
N LEU A 118 -3.55 24.16 2.23
CA LEU A 118 -3.16 22.81 2.67
C LEU A 118 -3.37 22.62 4.17
N LYS A 119 -3.06 23.63 5.00
CA LYS A 119 -3.34 23.61 6.44
C LYS A 119 -4.83 23.57 6.75
N GLU A 120 -5.65 24.26 5.96
CA GLU A 120 -7.10 24.19 6.12
C GLU A 120 -7.64 22.80 5.72
N LYS A 121 -7.12 22.23 4.63
CA LYS A 121 -7.43 20.85 4.23
C LYS A 121 -7.03 19.83 5.30
N GLU A 122 -5.89 20.00 5.98
CA GLU A 122 -5.48 19.17 7.13
C GLU A 122 -6.52 19.20 8.25
N ARG A 123 -7.00 20.40 8.63
CA ARG A 123 -8.04 20.56 9.66
C ARG A 123 -9.36 19.90 9.25
N GLN A 124 -9.77 20.10 8.00
CA GLN A 124 -10.98 19.50 7.45
C GLN A 124 -10.88 17.96 7.41
N ALA A 125 -9.74 17.42 6.99
CA ALA A 125 -9.48 15.99 6.98
C ALA A 125 -9.54 15.39 8.40
N LYS A 126 -8.97 16.09 9.38
CA LYS A 126 -9.07 15.69 10.79
C LYS A 126 -10.52 15.63 11.27
N LEU A 127 -11.32 16.68 11.02
CA LEU A 127 -12.73 16.70 11.41
C LEU A 127 -13.53 15.60 10.70
N LEU A 128 -13.29 15.40 9.40
CA LEU A 128 -13.93 14.35 8.63
C LEU A 128 -13.59 12.96 9.19
N LEU A 129 -12.32 12.68 9.44
CA LEU A 129 -11.88 11.42 10.04
C LEU A 129 -12.58 11.16 11.37
N THR A 130 -12.63 12.16 12.25
CA THR A 130 -13.34 12.05 13.53
C THR A 130 -14.82 11.74 13.35
N MET A 131 -15.51 12.41 12.42
CA MET A 131 -16.92 12.09 12.13
C MET A 131 -17.10 10.66 11.60
N MET A 132 -16.18 10.19 10.74
CA MET A 132 -16.24 8.82 10.21
C MET A 132 -16.00 7.76 11.28
N GLU A 133 -15.10 8.01 12.24
CA GLU A 133 -14.88 7.11 13.38
C GLU A 133 -16.12 7.02 14.28
N LEU A 134 -16.73 8.17 14.63
CA LEU A 134 -17.95 8.20 15.43
C LEU A 134 -19.14 7.50 14.74
N LEU A 135 -19.22 7.56 13.41
CA LEU A 135 -20.22 6.81 12.65
C LEU A 135 -19.99 5.30 12.74
N LYS A 136 -18.74 4.84 12.56
CA LYS A 136 -18.39 3.41 12.68
C LYS A 136 -18.72 2.82 14.05
N GLU A 137 -18.59 3.59 15.12
CA GLU A 137 -18.93 3.14 16.48
C GLU A 137 -20.44 2.88 16.68
N ARG A 138 -21.30 3.47 15.84
CA ARG A 138 -22.76 3.36 15.96
C ARG A 138 -23.41 2.55 14.84
N ASP A 139 -22.73 2.40 13.71
CA ASP A 139 -23.29 1.79 12.53
C ASP A 139 -23.01 0.29 12.50
N GLU A 140 -23.89 -0.48 13.13
CA GLU A 140 -23.85 -1.96 13.11
C GLU A 140 -24.20 -2.55 11.72
N HIS A 141 -24.71 -1.73 10.79
CA HIS A 141 -25.25 -2.18 9.50
C HIS A 141 -24.42 -1.70 8.31
N ALA A 142 -23.41 -0.84 8.54
CA ALA A 142 -22.50 -0.41 7.49
C ALA A 142 -21.80 -1.63 6.87
N PRO A 143 -21.89 -1.84 5.56
CA PRO A 143 -21.15 -2.89 4.92
C PRO A 143 -19.65 -2.63 5.07
N ALA A 144 -18.93 -3.62 5.62
CA ALA A 144 -17.47 -3.55 5.70
C ALA A 144 -16.87 -3.61 4.30
N PHE A 145 -16.39 -2.48 3.78
CA PHE A 145 -15.69 -2.42 2.50
C PHE A 145 -14.25 -2.94 2.64
N VAL A 146 -13.76 -3.64 1.62
CA VAL A 146 -12.35 -4.07 1.58
C VAL A 146 -11.50 -2.88 1.16
N PRO A 147 -10.46 -2.52 1.94
CA PRO A 147 -9.64 -1.37 1.61
C PRO A 147 -8.77 -1.63 0.37
N VAL A 148 -8.52 -0.56 -0.38
CA VAL A 148 -7.69 -0.56 -1.60
C VAL A 148 -6.22 -0.78 -1.22
N HIS A 149 -5.52 -1.71 -1.86
CA HIS A 149 -4.07 -1.87 -1.62
C HIS A 149 -3.28 -0.66 -2.13
N GLN A 150 -2.20 -0.30 -1.43
CA GLN A 150 -1.46 0.96 -1.64
C GLN A 150 -0.86 1.08 -3.07
N GLN A 151 -0.62 -0.06 -3.71
CA GLN A 151 0.06 -0.18 -5.01
C GLN A 151 -0.95 -0.29 -6.18
N ALA A 152 -2.24 -0.10 -5.91
CA ALA A 152 -3.33 -0.19 -6.88
C ALA A 152 -3.11 0.80 -8.03
N LYS A 153 -2.94 0.29 -9.24
CA LYS A 153 -2.73 1.11 -10.45
C LYS A 153 -4.02 1.74 -10.98
N MET A 154 -5.18 1.21 -10.62
CA MET A 154 -6.47 1.61 -11.19
C MET A 154 -7.59 1.65 -10.14
N ILE A 155 -7.60 2.69 -9.31
CA ILE A 155 -8.63 2.85 -8.26
C ILE A 155 -9.92 3.36 -8.91
N ASP A 156 -10.89 2.46 -9.11
CA ASP A 156 -12.22 2.72 -9.68
C ASP A 156 -13.29 1.80 -9.04
N GLU A 157 -14.50 1.76 -9.60
CA GLU A 157 -15.62 0.95 -9.09
C GLU A 157 -15.30 -0.52 -8.84
N ARG A 158 -14.24 -1.07 -9.44
CA ARG A 158 -13.84 -2.47 -9.22
C ARG A 158 -13.40 -2.71 -7.79
N TYR A 159 -12.86 -1.72 -7.10
CA TYR A 159 -12.48 -1.81 -5.69
C TYR A 159 -13.66 -1.60 -4.74
N ASN A 160 -14.82 -1.20 -5.25
CA ASN A 160 -16.02 -0.99 -4.44
C ASN A 160 -16.70 -2.34 -4.16
N PHE A 161 -16.10 -3.18 -3.32
CA PHE A 161 -16.69 -4.42 -2.83
C PHE A 161 -16.59 -4.58 -1.32
N THR A 162 -17.57 -5.29 -0.76
CA THR A 162 -17.64 -5.60 0.67
C THR A 162 -16.85 -6.86 1.02
N VAL A 163 -16.54 -7.06 2.29
CA VAL A 163 -15.94 -8.29 2.82
C VAL A 163 -16.84 -9.49 2.50
N GLU A 164 -18.16 -9.36 2.68
CA GLU A 164 -19.11 -10.42 2.32
C GLU A 164 -19.10 -10.74 0.82
N GLU A 165 -19.04 -9.72 -0.05
CA GLU A 165 -18.94 -9.92 -1.50
C GLU A 165 -17.63 -10.63 -1.85
N LYS A 166 -16.52 -10.27 -1.19
CA LYS A 166 -15.22 -10.93 -1.34
C LYS A 166 -15.35 -12.41 -0.99
N GLU A 167 -15.89 -12.74 0.18
CA GLU A 167 -16.06 -14.13 0.64
C GLU A 167 -16.92 -14.95 -0.32
N LYS A 168 -18.06 -14.40 -0.77
CA LYS A 168 -18.94 -15.08 -1.74
C LYS A 168 -18.25 -15.36 -3.06
N VAL A 169 -17.43 -14.43 -3.56
CA VAL A 169 -16.67 -14.60 -4.80
C VAL A 169 -15.54 -15.60 -4.62
N VAL A 170 -14.79 -15.53 -3.52
CA VAL A 170 -13.71 -16.48 -3.21
C VAL A 170 -14.28 -17.89 -3.09
N ALA A 171 -15.34 -18.10 -2.30
CA ALA A 171 -15.98 -19.41 -2.15
C ALA A 171 -16.50 -19.98 -3.48
N LYS A 172 -16.98 -19.11 -4.38
CA LYS A 172 -17.49 -19.52 -5.70
C LYS A 172 -16.38 -20.00 -6.64
N TYR A 173 -15.24 -19.30 -6.68
CA TYR A 173 -14.20 -19.53 -7.68
C TYR A 173 -13.01 -20.34 -7.15
N LEU A 174 -12.78 -20.32 -5.84
CA LEU A 174 -11.68 -20.95 -5.13
C LEU A 174 -12.22 -21.66 -3.85
N PRO A 175 -13.06 -22.71 -4.00
CA PRO A 175 -13.76 -23.34 -2.88
C PRO A 175 -12.82 -24.02 -1.89
N ASP A 176 -11.70 -24.57 -2.38
CA ASP A 176 -10.70 -25.28 -1.57
C ASP A 176 -9.56 -24.34 -1.11
N GLY A 177 -9.75 -23.03 -1.22
CA GLY A 177 -8.73 -22.03 -0.90
C GLY A 177 -7.50 -22.10 -1.81
N LEU A 178 -6.40 -21.48 -1.39
CA LEU A 178 -5.16 -21.36 -2.18
C LEU A 178 -4.41 -22.68 -2.38
N GLU A 179 -4.83 -23.75 -1.71
CA GLU A 179 -4.30 -25.11 -1.88
C GLU A 179 -4.98 -25.85 -3.05
N GLY A 180 -6.16 -25.38 -3.49
CA GLY A 180 -6.93 -26.00 -4.57
C GLY A 180 -6.86 -25.29 -5.92
N LYS A 181 -7.68 -25.76 -6.86
CA LYS A 181 -7.77 -25.19 -8.21
C LYS A 181 -8.92 -24.20 -8.34
N LEU A 182 -8.75 -23.24 -9.23
CA LEU A 182 -9.83 -22.37 -9.67
C LEU A 182 -10.84 -23.17 -10.48
N ASN A 183 -12.11 -23.08 -10.10
CA ASN A 183 -13.20 -23.65 -10.88
C ASN A 183 -13.32 -22.99 -12.26
N LYS A 184 -13.15 -21.66 -12.29
CA LYS A 184 -13.21 -20.85 -13.51
C LYS A 184 -12.57 -19.49 -13.26
N PHE A 185 -11.95 -18.90 -14.28
CA PHE A 185 -11.53 -17.51 -14.21
C PHE A 185 -12.72 -16.54 -14.43
N PRO A 186 -12.99 -15.57 -13.53
CA PRO A 186 -14.15 -14.69 -13.64
C PRO A 186 -14.11 -13.79 -14.89
N LEU A 187 -15.27 -13.52 -15.49
CA LEU A 187 -15.37 -12.58 -16.62
C LEU A 187 -15.51 -11.13 -16.16
N LYS A 188 -16.24 -10.91 -15.06
CA LYS A 188 -16.47 -9.58 -14.49
C LYS A 188 -15.20 -9.06 -13.82
N GLU A 189 -14.79 -7.84 -14.16
CA GLU A 189 -13.55 -7.25 -13.64
C GLU A 189 -13.52 -7.13 -12.11
N LYS A 190 -14.61 -6.70 -11.48
CA LYS A 190 -14.76 -6.66 -10.01
C LYS A 190 -14.46 -8.02 -9.37
N GLN A 191 -15.00 -9.10 -9.94
CA GLN A 191 -14.77 -10.47 -9.43
C GLN A 191 -13.34 -10.95 -9.70
N ARG A 192 -12.74 -10.57 -10.84
CA ARG A 192 -11.33 -10.85 -11.11
C ARG A 192 -10.43 -10.18 -10.09
N LEU A 193 -10.66 -8.90 -9.79
CA LEU A 193 -9.86 -8.15 -8.81
C LEU A 193 -9.94 -8.79 -7.42
N ILE A 194 -11.16 -9.16 -6.97
CA ILE A 194 -11.35 -9.88 -5.71
C ILE A 194 -10.53 -11.17 -5.67
N LEU A 195 -10.61 -11.97 -6.73
CA LEU A 195 -9.90 -13.24 -6.81
C LEU A 195 -8.38 -13.05 -6.85
N LEU A 196 -7.89 -12.09 -7.62
CA LEU A 196 -6.47 -11.76 -7.72
C LEU A 196 -5.90 -11.25 -6.39
N THR A 197 -6.70 -10.51 -5.62
CA THR A 197 -6.34 -10.08 -4.26
C THR A 197 -6.05 -11.30 -3.40
N GLU A 198 -6.87 -12.34 -3.48
CA GLU A 198 -6.66 -13.58 -2.72
C GLU A 198 -5.46 -14.39 -3.25
N ILE A 199 -5.35 -14.56 -4.56
CA ILE A 199 -4.25 -15.28 -5.21
C ILE A 199 -2.89 -14.62 -4.91
N SER A 200 -2.84 -13.29 -4.81
CA SER A 200 -1.57 -12.58 -4.55
C SER A 200 -0.89 -13.02 -3.24
N LYS A 201 -1.65 -13.55 -2.28
CA LYS A 201 -1.14 -14.00 -0.97
C LYS A 201 -0.22 -15.22 -1.04
N ILE A 202 -0.16 -15.94 -2.17
CA ILE A 202 0.81 -17.03 -2.34
C ILE A 202 2.25 -16.54 -2.48
N PHE A 203 2.43 -15.25 -2.78
CA PHE A 203 3.74 -14.63 -2.95
C PHE A 203 4.14 -13.88 -1.68
N ASP A 204 5.32 -14.23 -1.16
CA ASP A 204 5.98 -13.53 -0.07
C ASP A 204 6.52 -12.19 -0.58
N SER A 205 6.15 -11.11 0.12
CA SER A 205 6.60 -9.77 -0.26
C SER A 205 8.11 -9.58 -0.14
N ASN A 206 8.81 -10.40 0.65
CA ASN A 206 10.24 -10.31 0.85
C ASN A 206 11.06 -11.19 -0.08
N LYS A 207 10.41 -11.94 -0.99
CA LYS A 207 11.08 -12.80 -1.95
C LYS A 207 11.03 -12.21 -3.36
N VAL A 208 12.16 -12.30 -4.05
CA VAL A 208 12.23 -12.13 -5.51
C VAL A 208 12.11 -13.51 -6.15
N TYR A 209 11.23 -13.61 -7.13
CA TYR A 209 10.90 -14.85 -7.83
C TYR A 209 11.43 -14.81 -9.25
N THR A 210 11.90 -15.94 -9.73
CA THR A 210 12.12 -16.17 -11.16
C THR A 210 10.79 -16.42 -11.87
N GLU A 211 10.78 -16.30 -13.21
CA GLU A 211 9.59 -16.64 -14.00
C GLU A 211 9.08 -18.06 -13.70
N GLN A 212 10.01 -19.01 -13.54
CA GLN A 212 9.67 -20.41 -13.26
C GLN A 212 9.00 -20.59 -11.90
N GLU A 213 9.46 -19.90 -10.86
CA GLU A 213 8.83 -19.97 -9.54
C GLU A 213 7.44 -19.36 -9.54
N VAL A 214 7.25 -18.22 -10.22
CA VAL A 214 5.92 -17.61 -10.40
C VAL A 214 4.98 -18.56 -11.13
N LYS A 215 5.46 -19.13 -12.23
CA LYS A 215 4.72 -20.13 -13.02
C LYS A 215 4.32 -21.34 -12.17
N GLN A 216 5.22 -21.88 -11.36
CA GLN A 216 4.94 -23.02 -10.49
C GLN A 216 3.89 -22.68 -9.42
N GLY A 217 3.95 -21.49 -8.82
CA GLY A 217 2.93 -21.03 -7.87
C GLY A 217 1.56 -20.91 -8.52
N LEU A 218 1.48 -20.29 -9.70
CA LEU A 218 0.21 -20.04 -10.39
C LEU A 218 -0.40 -21.29 -11.05
N LYS A 219 0.43 -22.20 -11.59
CA LYS A 219 -0.05 -23.42 -12.25
C LYS A 219 -0.81 -24.36 -11.33
N ARG A 220 -0.54 -24.29 -10.02
CA ARG A 220 -1.29 -25.06 -9.02
C ARG A 220 -2.74 -24.59 -8.94
N LEU A 221 -2.97 -23.30 -9.14
CA LEU A 221 -4.28 -22.64 -9.05
C LEU A 221 -5.03 -22.68 -10.39
N TYR A 222 -4.36 -22.45 -11.51
CA TYR A 222 -5.01 -22.37 -12.82
C TYR A 222 -4.07 -22.81 -13.95
N GLU A 223 -4.63 -23.49 -14.96
CA GLU A 223 -3.84 -24.02 -16.08
C GLU A 223 -3.16 -22.91 -16.91
N ASP A 224 -3.84 -21.77 -17.06
CA ASP A 224 -3.31 -20.59 -17.76
C ASP A 224 -2.58 -19.66 -16.76
N ASP A 225 -1.35 -20.03 -16.42
CA ASP A 225 -0.49 -19.25 -15.54
C ASP A 225 -0.12 -17.88 -16.13
N VAL A 226 -0.07 -17.79 -17.46
CA VAL A 226 0.27 -16.55 -18.19
C VAL A 226 -0.82 -15.50 -17.98
N LEU A 227 -2.09 -15.90 -18.05
CA LEU A 227 -3.23 -15.03 -17.80
C LEU A 227 -3.22 -14.48 -16.37
N LEU A 228 -3.06 -15.35 -15.37
CA LEU A 228 -2.99 -14.92 -13.96
C LEU A 228 -1.83 -13.96 -13.72
N ARG A 229 -0.64 -14.31 -14.21
CA ARG A 229 0.55 -13.48 -14.08
C ARG A 229 0.36 -12.10 -14.70
N ARG A 230 -0.21 -12.05 -15.90
CA ARG A 230 -0.51 -10.78 -16.59
C ARG A 230 -1.41 -9.89 -15.75
N TYR A 231 -2.52 -10.42 -15.23
CA TYR A 231 -3.43 -9.63 -14.42
C TYR A 231 -2.84 -9.24 -13.06
N LEU A 232 -2.07 -10.10 -12.40
CA LEU A 232 -1.36 -9.74 -11.17
C LEU A 232 -0.45 -8.52 -11.37
N ILE A 233 0.16 -8.37 -12.55
CA ILE A 233 1.00 -7.21 -12.89
C ILE A 233 0.17 -5.98 -13.29
N GLU A 234 -0.86 -6.18 -14.11
CA GLU A 234 -1.75 -5.11 -14.57
C GLU A 234 -2.48 -4.43 -13.40
N TYR A 235 -2.97 -5.21 -12.43
CA TYR A 235 -3.64 -4.68 -11.24
C TYR A 235 -2.65 -4.21 -10.14
N GLY A 236 -1.35 -4.47 -10.30
CA GLY A 236 -0.32 -3.95 -9.40
C GLY A 236 -0.08 -4.79 -8.14
N PHE A 237 -0.39 -6.09 -8.16
CA PHE A 237 -0.01 -7.04 -7.12
C PHE A 237 1.44 -7.51 -7.27
N LEU A 238 1.88 -7.76 -8.50
CA LEU A 238 3.25 -8.10 -8.85
C LEU A 238 3.88 -7.03 -9.75
N ASP A 239 5.20 -6.96 -9.74
CA ASP A 239 5.99 -6.27 -10.75
C ASP A 239 7.07 -7.19 -11.30
N ARG A 240 7.71 -6.78 -12.40
CA ARG A 240 8.76 -7.56 -13.05
C ARG A 240 9.83 -6.72 -13.73
N GLU A 241 11.01 -7.31 -13.90
CA GLU A 241 12.00 -6.78 -14.84
C GLU A 241 11.46 -6.87 -16.28
N ALA A 242 11.89 -5.93 -17.14
CA ALA A 242 11.40 -5.85 -18.52
C ALA A 242 11.68 -7.13 -19.32
N ASP A 243 12.83 -7.76 -19.05
CA ASP A 243 13.26 -9.04 -19.62
C ASP A 243 12.51 -10.25 -19.03
N GLY A 244 11.73 -10.07 -17.96
CA GLY A 244 11.01 -11.13 -17.26
C GLY A 244 11.90 -12.02 -16.40
N SER A 245 13.15 -11.65 -16.14
CA SER A 245 14.07 -12.49 -15.37
C SER A 245 13.68 -12.59 -13.89
N LYS A 246 13.09 -11.52 -13.35
CA LYS A 246 12.69 -11.38 -11.96
C LYS A 246 11.28 -10.80 -11.81
N TYR A 247 10.60 -11.26 -10.77
CA TYR A 247 9.28 -10.85 -10.34
C TYR A 247 9.29 -10.61 -8.82
N TRP A 248 8.50 -9.67 -8.35
CA TRP A 248 8.34 -9.41 -6.90
C TRP A 248 6.95 -8.89 -6.62
N VAL A 249 6.48 -9.07 -5.37
CA VAL A 249 5.26 -8.40 -4.91
C VAL A 249 5.53 -6.91 -4.89
N LYS A 250 4.63 -6.14 -5.51
CA LYS A 250 4.79 -4.70 -5.54
C LYS A 250 4.61 -4.16 -4.11
N LYS A 251 5.65 -3.49 -3.63
CA LYS A 251 5.70 -2.75 -2.37
C LYS A 251 5.45 -1.27 -2.64
#